data_AF-A0A6L8K3H6-F1
#
_entry.id   AF-A0A6L8K3H6-F1
#
_cell.length_a   1.000
_cell.length_b   1.000
_cell.length_c   1.000
_cell.angle_alpha   90.00
_cell.angle_beta   90.00
_cell.angle_gamma   90.00
#
_symmetry.space_group_name_H-M   'P 1'
#
loop_
_entity.id
_entity.type
_entity.pdbx_description
1 polymer ?
#
loop_
_entity_poly.entity_id
_entity_poly.type
_entity_poly.pdbx_seq_one_letter_code
_entity_poly.pdbx_strand_id
1 'polypeptide(L)'
;MRVMTLFFVLLFAVADFATAKDAQAGYRPPEGFVPDQQTAALIAEAVLVPIYGVETIQRQKPFRIDLRKGVWTVEGGTYPAPGGNFMIRISKKTGAILFVIHEK
;
A
#
# COMPACT_ATOMS: atom_id res chain seq x y z
N MET A 1 -36.33 47.23 39.24
CA MET A 1 -35.52 46.07 39.67
C MET A 1 -35.44 45.16 38.45
N ARG A 2 -34.44 45.19 37.55
CA ARG A 2 -32.98 45.13 37.74
C ARG A 2 -32.60 44.05 38.76
N VAL A 3 -31.67 43.18 38.39
CA VAL A 3 -31.25 41.90 39.00
C VAL A 3 -32.01 40.75 38.33
N MET A 4 -31.44 39.95 37.42
CA MET A 4 -30.17 39.26 37.58
C MET A 4 -29.55 38.96 36.21
N THR A 5 -28.61 39.81 35.82
CA THR A 5 -27.60 39.57 34.79
C THR A 5 -26.72 38.39 35.22
N LEU A 6 -27.18 37.13 35.10
CA LEU A 6 -26.40 35.97 35.58
C LEU A 6 -26.87 34.64 34.99
N PHE A 7 -27.04 34.57 33.67
CA PHE A 7 -26.63 33.38 32.90
C PHE A 7 -25.94 33.86 31.60
N PHE A 8 -25.05 34.84 31.80
CA PHE A 8 -23.75 34.91 31.12
C PHE A 8 -23.17 33.47 31.09
N VAL A 9 -22.51 33.05 30.01
CA VAL A 9 -21.96 31.68 29.80
C VAL A 9 -22.90 30.69 29.07
N LEU A 10 -23.83 31.17 28.23
CA LEU A 10 -24.25 30.39 27.04
C LEU A 10 -23.71 31.03 25.74
N LEU A 11 -22.59 31.74 25.89
CA LEU A 11 -21.70 32.22 24.85
C LEU A 11 -20.34 31.51 25.01
N PHE A 12 -20.34 30.23 25.38
CA PHE A 12 -19.14 29.41 25.22
C PHE A 12 -19.15 28.96 23.77
N ALA A 13 -18.40 29.72 22.98
CA ALA A 13 -18.05 29.46 21.61
C ALA A 13 -18.00 27.95 21.34
N VAL A 14 -18.95 27.48 20.53
CA VAL A 14 -18.67 26.32 19.70
C VAL A 14 -17.58 26.83 18.76
N ALA A 15 -16.33 26.70 19.18
CA ALA A 15 -15.21 26.85 18.28
C ALA A 15 -15.43 25.75 17.24
N ASP A 16 -15.85 26.17 16.05
CA ASP A 16 -15.77 25.33 14.85
C ASP A 16 -14.32 24.83 14.78
N PHE A 17 -14.08 23.63 15.29
CA PHE A 17 -12.92 22.84 14.90
C PHE A 17 -13.19 22.41 13.46
N ALA A 18 -13.14 23.38 12.54
CA ALA A 18 -12.80 23.11 11.17
C ALA A 18 -11.36 22.60 11.23
N THR A 19 -11.21 21.30 11.40
CA THR A 19 -9.98 20.62 11.01
C THR A 19 -9.84 20.89 9.53
N ALA A 20 -9.11 21.94 9.17
CA ALA A 20 -8.46 22.03 7.89
C ALA A 20 -7.56 20.79 7.85
N LYS A 21 -8.11 19.69 7.34
CA LYS A 21 -7.34 18.52 7.00
C LYS A 21 -6.42 19.03 5.92
N ASP A 22 -5.21 19.42 6.32
CA ASP A 22 -4.15 19.78 5.41
C ASP A 22 -3.98 18.56 4.51
N ALA A 23 -4.66 18.61 3.37
CA ALA A 23 -4.41 17.72 2.27
C ALA A 23 -3.11 18.21 1.68
N GLN A 24 -2.01 18.02 2.42
CA GLN A 24 -0.67 18.18 1.91
C GLN A 24 -0.64 17.29 0.67
N ALA A 25 -0.69 17.92 -0.51
CA ALA A 25 -0.68 17.21 -1.77
C ALA A 25 0.70 16.58 -1.90
N GLY A 26 0.83 15.32 -1.44
CA GLY A 26 2.06 14.56 -1.56
C GLY A 26 2.47 14.43 -3.02
N TYR A 27 3.78 14.40 -3.26
CA TYR A 27 4.33 14.17 -4.59
C TYR A 27 3.85 12.82 -5.14
N ARG A 28 3.32 12.84 -6.37
CA ARG A 28 2.97 11.63 -7.12
C ARG A 28 3.88 11.57 -8.35
N PRO A 29 4.74 10.55 -8.46
CA PRO A 29 5.56 10.40 -9.65
C PRO A 29 4.67 10.27 -10.89
N PRO A 30 5.04 10.88 -12.03
CA PRO A 30 4.25 10.80 -13.26
C PRO A 30 4.08 9.35 -13.74
N GLU A 31 5.09 8.51 -13.50
CA GLU A 31 5.07 7.09 -13.84
C GLU A 31 4.40 6.19 -12.79
N GLY A 32 3.87 6.76 -11.70
CA GLY A 32 3.35 6.03 -10.55
C GLY A 32 4.43 5.62 -9.55
N PHE A 33 4.00 5.12 -8.40
CA PHE A 33 4.93 4.74 -7.31
C PHE A 33 5.74 3.47 -7.58
N VAL A 34 5.35 2.66 -8.57
CA VAL A 34 6.08 1.45 -8.98
C VAL A 34 6.44 1.58 -10.47
N PRO A 35 7.39 2.44 -10.84
CA PRO A 35 7.60 2.85 -12.22
C PRO A 35 8.15 1.71 -13.10
N ASP A 36 8.87 0.75 -12.52
CA ASP A 36 9.61 -0.28 -13.24
C ASP A 36 9.53 -1.67 -12.57
N GLN A 37 10.07 -2.67 -13.27
CA GLN A 37 10.13 -4.06 -12.80
C GLN A 37 10.96 -4.22 -11.53
N GLN A 38 12.04 -3.45 -11.38
CA GLN A 38 12.92 -3.53 -10.22
C GLN A 38 12.18 -3.09 -8.95
N THR A 39 11.45 -2.00 -9.03
CA THR A 39 10.61 -1.50 -7.93
C THR A 39 9.52 -2.51 -7.57
N ALA A 40 8.88 -3.12 -8.58
CA ALA A 40 7.88 -4.16 -8.37
C ALA A 40 8.49 -5.40 -7.66
N ALA A 41 9.69 -5.82 -8.04
CA ALA A 41 10.41 -6.93 -7.41
C ALA A 41 10.72 -6.63 -5.94
N LEU A 42 11.23 -5.44 -5.63
CA LEU A 42 11.56 -5.04 -4.26
C LEU A 42 10.32 -4.99 -3.36
N ILE A 43 9.19 -4.47 -3.87
CA ILE A 43 7.92 -4.48 -3.13
C ILE A 43 7.43 -5.91 -2.93
N ALA A 44 7.52 -6.77 -3.97
CA ALA A 44 7.15 -8.17 -3.85
C ALA A 44 7.95 -8.89 -2.75
N GLU A 45 9.28 -8.73 -2.70
CA GLU A 45 10.10 -9.32 -1.64
C GLU A 45 9.70 -8.80 -0.25
N ALA A 46 9.52 -7.48 -0.11
CA ALA A 46 9.14 -6.86 1.16
C ALA A 46 7.81 -7.40 1.71
N VAL A 47 6.87 -7.76 0.82
CA VAL A 47 5.57 -8.32 1.19
C VAL A 47 5.64 -9.83 1.43
N LEU A 48 6.36 -10.57 0.58
CA LEU A 48 6.32 -12.03 0.57
C LEU A 48 7.28 -12.68 1.57
N VAL A 49 8.41 -12.03 1.89
CA VAL A 49 9.39 -12.56 2.86
C VAL A 49 8.76 -12.76 4.25
N PRO A 50 7.96 -11.83 4.80
CA PRO A 50 7.25 -12.06 6.06
C PRO A 50 6.21 -13.18 6.02
N ILE A 51 5.70 -13.53 4.84
CA ILE A 51 4.63 -14.54 4.67
C ILE A 51 5.24 -15.94 4.52
N TYR A 52 6.25 -16.08 3.65
CA TYR A 52 6.77 -17.38 3.22
C TYR A 52 8.22 -17.65 3.63
N GLY A 53 8.89 -16.65 4.24
CA GLY A 53 10.29 -16.75 4.66
C GLY A 53 11.29 -16.39 3.56
N VAL A 54 12.45 -15.89 3.98
CA VAL A 54 13.50 -15.41 3.07
C VAL A 54 14.02 -16.51 2.15
N GLU A 55 14.23 -17.72 2.67
CA GLU A 55 14.78 -18.84 1.89
C GLU A 55 13.85 -19.24 0.74
N THR A 56 12.54 -19.31 1.00
CA THR A 56 11.52 -19.64 0.00
C THR A 56 11.53 -18.63 -1.14
N ILE A 57 11.54 -17.34 -0.82
CA ILE A 57 11.50 -16.27 -1.83
C ILE A 57 12.79 -16.22 -2.64
N GLN A 58 13.97 -16.38 -2.01
CA GLN A 58 15.24 -16.37 -2.74
C GLN A 58 15.38 -17.57 -3.69
N ARG A 59 14.85 -18.75 -3.34
CA ARG A 59 14.88 -19.95 -4.19
C ARG A 59 14.05 -19.83 -5.47
N GLN A 60 13.05 -18.95 -5.47
CA GLN A 60 12.19 -18.68 -6.63
C GLN A 60 12.73 -17.57 -7.53
N LYS A 61 14.00 -17.15 -7.39
CA LYS A 61 14.64 -16.22 -8.34
C LYS A 61 15.19 -16.96 -9.58
N PRO A 62 15.30 -16.28 -10.74
CA PRO A 62 14.80 -14.93 -11.00
C PRO A 62 13.28 -14.89 -11.13
N PHE A 63 12.67 -13.78 -10.69
CA PHE A 63 11.22 -13.59 -10.82
C PHE A 63 10.82 -13.34 -12.27
N ARG A 64 9.63 -13.80 -12.65
CA ARG A 64 8.97 -13.40 -13.89
C ARG A 64 8.09 -12.19 -13.58
N ILE A 65 8.29 -11.10 -14.31
CA ILE A 65 7.61 -9.82 -14.04
C ILE A 65 7.01 -9.25 -15.31
N ASP A 66 5.69 -9.07 -15.33
CA ASP A 66 4.97 -8.43 -16.44
C ASP A 66 4.07 -7.28 -15.97
N LEU A 67 3.89 -6.29 -16.85
CA LEU A 67 2.97 -5.18 -16.64
C LEU A 67 1.81 -5.31 -17.62
N ARG A 68 0.58 -5.42 -17.09
CA ARG A 68 -0.64 -5.36 -17.89
C ARG A 68 -1.68 -4.48 -17.23
N LYS A 69 -2.24 -3.55 -18.02
CA LYS A 69 -3.32 -2.64 -17.59
C LYS A 69 -3.02 -1.93 -16.27
N GLY A 70 -1.77 -1.48 -16.09
CA GLY A 70 -1.34 -0.76 -14.88
C GLY A 70 -1.14 -1.62 -13.64
N VAL A 71 -1.09 -2.95 -13.78
CA VAL A 71 -0.83 -3.90 -12.70
C VAL A 71 0.43 -4.68 -13.03
N TRP A 72 1.40 -4.64 -12.11
CA TRP A 72 2.54 -5.54 -12.10
C TRP A 72 2.10 -6.90 -11.59
N THR A 73 2.46 -7.95 -12.29
CA THR A 73 2.40 -9.33 -11.80
C THR A 73 3.84 -9.78 -11.59
N VAL A 74 4.16 -10.25 -10.38
CA VAL A 74 5.46 -10.82 -10.03
C VAL A 74 5.24 -12.27 -9.63
N GLU A 75 5.85 -13.18 -10.36
CA GLU A 75 5.77 -14.61 -10.14
C GLU A 75 7.15 -15.18 -9.78
N GLY A 76 7.15 -16.18 -8.91
CA GLY A 76 8.32 -17.01 -8.70
C GLY A 76 8.77 -17.70 -10.00
N GLY A 77 10.09 -17.72 -10.20
CA GLY A 77 10.74 -18.59 -11.17
C GLY A 77 10.53 -20.06 -10.83
N THR A 78 10.62 -20.92 -11.83
CA THR A 78 10.27 -22.35 -11.70
C THR A 78 11.19 -23.05 -10.70
N TYR A 79 10.66 -23.32 -9.50
CA TYR A 79 11.34 -24.11 -8.48
C TYR A 79 10.43 -25.28 -8.08
N PRO A 80 10.93 -26.54 -8.08
CA PRO A 80 10.16 -27.67 -7.59
C PRO A 80 10.13 -27.65 -6.05
N ALA A 81 9.27 -26.81 -5.48
CA ALA A 81 8.91 -26.83 -4.07
C ALA A 81 7.49 -27.39 -3.87
N PRO A 82 7.23 -28.07 -2.74
CA PRO A 82 5.88 -28.31 -2.28
C PRO A 82 5.14 -26.96 -2.18
N GLY A 83 3.98 -26.85 -2.85
CA GLY A 83 3.20 -25.61 -2.92
C GLY A 83 3.45 -24.73 -4.15
N GLY A 84 4.23 -25.13 -5.15
CA GLY A 84 4.37 -24.34 -6.38
C GLY A 84 4.97 -22.94 -6.19
N ASN A 85 4.71 -22.02 -7.13
CA ASN A 85 5.32 -20.69 -7.14
C ASN A 85 4.39 -19.64 -6.53
N PHE A 86 4.96 -18.56 -5.97
CA PHE A 86 4.16 -17.41 -5.56
C PHE A 86 3.73 -16.58 -6.77
N MET A 87 2.63 -15.85 -6.62
CA MET A 87 2.24 -14.74 -7.48
C MET A 87 1.73 -13.58 -6.63
N ILE A 88 2.20 -12.37 -6.91
CA ILE A 88 1.70 -11.13 -6.32
C ILE A 88 1.35 -10.12 -7.42
N ARG A 89 0.22 -9.42 -7.24
CA ARG A 89 -0.20 -8.33 -8.13
C ARG A 89 -0.14 -6.99 -7.42
N ILE A 90 0.49 -6.02 -8.05
CA ILE A 90 0.80 -4.71 -7.47
C ILE A 90 0.35 -3.61 -8.42
N SER A 91 -0.36 -2.60 -7.92
CA SER A 91 -0.74 -1.42 -8.71
C SER A 91 0.51 -0.60 -9.10
N LYS A 92 0.75 -0.38 -10.40
CA LYS A 92 1.82 0.54 -10.89
C LYS A 92 1.64 1.94 -10.31
N LYS A 93 0.39 2.40 -10.27
CA LYS A 93 0.04 3.78 -9.89
C LYS A 93 0.20 4.03 -8.39
N THR A 94 -0.26 3.11 -7.56
CA THR A 94 -0.43 3.34 -6.11
C THR A 94 0.49 2.49 -5.23
N GLY A 95 1.13 1.45 -5.76
CA GLY A 95 1.87 0.47 -4.96
C GLY A 95 0.99 -0.46 -4.12
N ALA A 96 -0.34 -0.34 -4.23
CA ALA A 96 -1.26 -1.20 -3.49
C ALA A 96 -1.08 -2.67 -3.90
N ILE A 97 -1.03 -3.55 -2.91
CA ILE A 97 -1.05 -5.00 -3.10
C ILE A 97 -2.49 -5.41 -3.40
N LEU A 98 -2.72 -5.92 -4.60
CA LEU A 98 -4.06 -6.24 -5.09
C LEU A 98 -4.42 -7.71 -4.85
N PHE A 99 -3.41 -8.59 -4.83
CA PHE A 99 -3.60 -10.03 -4.75
C PHE A 99 -2.27 -10.72 -4.41
N VAL A 100 -2.32 -11.75 -3.58
CA VAL A 100 -1.20 -12.66 -3.27
C VAL A 100 -1.73 -14.08 -3.25
N ILE A 101 -1.03 -14.98 -3.94
CA ILE A 101 -1.21 -16.43 -3.82
C ILE A 101 0.14 -17.15 -3.79
N HIS A 102 0.12 -18.35 -3.25
CA HIS A 102 1.11 -19.38 -3.48
C HIS A 102 0.33 -20.53 -4.12
N GLU A 103 0.79 -21.07 -5.25
CA GLU A 103 0.13 -22.21 -5.90
C GLU A 103 0.03 -23.41 -4.92
N LYS A 104 -0.62 -24.51 -5.31
CA LYS A 104 -0.87 -25.64 -4.41
C LYS A 104 0.00 -26.84 -4.78
#